data_AF-A0A9Q0RGN9-F1
#
_entry.id   AF-A0A9Q0RGN9-F1
#
_cell.length_a   1.000
_cell.length_b   1.000
_cell.length_c   1.000
_cell.angle_alpha   90.00
_cell.angle_beta   90.00
_cell.angle_gamma   90.00
#
_symmetry.space_group_name_H-M   'P 1'
#
loop_
_entity.id
_entity.type
_entity.pdbx_description
1 polymer ?
#
loop_
_entity_poly.entity_id
_entity_poly.type
_entity_poly.pdbx_seq_one_letter_code
_entity_poly.pdbx_strand_id
1 'polypeptide(L)'
;MNEDIIKSDFESEQEDPNDFDFSLTFQQDGQRSLLLGQNINPEDQPYLFLGGNERTKSEKNAKEFLHQIIERISNNFNLDDIDQASIKSLLDEVIIAKEMKITVRLEVLAGSCVLFYSRIYHRPISIYDISSEIGCQPSKLTSICQEIGQVLERDFPKIDETNFIERYCNQIPILSLSPNISDNDNLKEKIDPNVRNQIIQETKQLVSYLSKSTTFSGKNPLVTVIGAIYWVSQIHEVKILIDDLEKITGFSKMGIRKRYKEISFFVLEFCKLLPWFNKDIKMISNQNFKFIVNHLAFLDWHKNRVDLRKKSSQNKKKRKQNNIDSFKEKNEVRIPKISQMPLIDQNSPFGFLEPFFDNLIQENHEKVNDSVIIGSDDDDHETGCYILSRENGKNFKKTIVEKLQKKGEK
;
A
#
# COMPACT_ATOMS: atom_id res chain seq x y z
N MET A 1 -19.17 -15.54 32.77
CA MET A 1 -18.12 -15.62 33.80
C MET A 1 -16.73 -15.27 33.23
N ASN A 2 -16.63 -14.29 32.31
CA ASN A 2 -15.35 -13.85 31.71
C ASN A 2 -15.49 -12.42 31.11
N GLU A 3 -15.91 -11.44 31.92
CA GLU A 3 -15.79 -10.01 31.56
C GLU A 3 -14.61 -9.32 32.30
N ASP A 4 -13.99 -9.99 33.29
CA ASP A 4 -13.07 -9.33 34.22
C ASP A 4 -11.58 -9.43 33.84
N ILE A 5 -11.20 -10.19 32.80
CA ILE A 5 -9.77 -10.42 32.47
C ILE A 5 -9.22 -9.40 31.46
N ILE A 6 -10.07 -8.65 30.73
CA ILE A 6 -9.58 -7.67 29.73
C ILE A 6 -9.29 -6.29 30.36
N LYS A 7 -9.79 -6.02 31.57
CA LYS A 7 -9.55 -4.74 32.27
C LYS A 7 -8.21 -4.64 32.99
N SER A 8 -7.55 -5.76 33.33
CA SER A 8 -6.35 -5.73 34.18
C SER A 8 -5.11 -5.13 33.52
N ASP A 9 -5.04 -5.12 32.18
CA ASP A 9 -3.85 -4.62 31.47
C ASP A 9 -3.93 -3.12 31.09
N PHE A 10 -5.04 -2.45 31.42
CA PHE A 10 -5.36 -1.11 30.90
C PHE A 10 -5.62 -0.02 31.97
N GLU A 11 -5.77 -0.35 33.25
CA GLU A 11 -6.20 0.64 34.26
C GLU A 11 -5.09 1.34 35.08
N SER A 12 -3.80 1.14 34.79
CA SER A 12 -2.72 1.73 35.64
C SER A 12 -1.89 2.89 35.07
N GLU A 13 -2.13 3.38 33.86
CA GLU A 13 -1.31 4.46 33.28
C GLU A 13 -2.18 5.61 32.74
N GLN A 14 -2.54 6.56 33.62
CA GLN A 14 -2.92 7.92 33.22
C GLN A 14 -1.62 8.69 32.94
N GLU A 15 -1.23 8.79 31.68
CA GLU A 15 -0.12 9.65 31.25
C GLU A 15 -0.63 10.90 30.52
N ASP A 16 0.02 12.02 30.84
CA ASP A 16 -0.32 13.38 30.42
C ASP A 16 -0.19 13.55 28.88
N PRO A 17 -1.22 14.04 28.18
CA PRO A 17 -1.21 14.12 26.71
C PRO A 17 -0.30 15.20 26.12
N ASN A 18 0.49 15.93 26.92
CA ASN A 18 1.26 17.11 26.49
C ASN A 18 2.79 16.95 26.51
N ASP A 19 3.35 15.82 26.96
CA ASP A 19 4.80 15.59 26.95
C ASP A 19 5.17 14.52 25.91
N PHE A 20 5.27 14.90 24.63
CA PHE A 20 5.93 14.03 23.64
C PHE A 20 6.84 14.83 22.70
N ASP A 21 8.11 14.89 23.10
CA ASP A 21 9.23 15.22 22.22
C ASP A 21 9.57 14.00 21.34
N PHE A 22 9.82 14.23 20.05
CA PHE A 22 9.98 13.20 19.02
C PHE A 22 11.43 12.67 18.93
N SER A 23 12.10 12.45 20.05
CA SER A 23 13.37 11.74 20.09
C SER A 23 13.13 10.23 20.17
N LEU A 24 13.27 9.53 19.03
CA LEU A 24 13.44 8.07 18.98
C LEU A 24 14.75 7.70 19.70
N THR A 25 14.71 7.60 21.03
CA THR A 25 15.76 6.93 21.79
C THR A 25 15.63 5.43 21.56
N PHE A 26 16.47 4.91 20.67
CA PHE A 26 16.80 3.49 20.61
C PHE A 26 17.44 3.11 21.95
N GLN A 27 16.66 2.60 22.89
CA GLN A 27 17.21 1.80 23.99
C GLN A 27 17.64 0.46 23.38
N GLN A 28 18.95 0.29 23.22
CA GLN A 28 19.54 -1.01 22.95
C GLN A 28 19.40 -1.87 24.21
N ASP A 29 18.29 -2.60 24.34
CA ASP A 29 18.23 -3.71 25.28
C ASP A 29 19.11 -4.85 24.75
N GLY A 30 20.32 -4.91 25.31
CA GLY A 30 21.41 -5.78 24.91
C GLY A 30 21.23 -7.25 25.28
N GLN A 31 20.27 -7.95 24.68
CA GLN A 31 20.14 -9.41 24.86
C GLN A 31 19.96 -10.26 23.60
N ARG A 32 20.24 -9.74 22.39
CA ARG A 32 20.29 -10.58 21.18
C ARG A 32 21.59 -10.53 20.36
N SER A 33 22.64 -9.88 20.86
CA SER A 33 23.98 -9.97 20.27
C SER A 33 24.98 -10.42 21.31
N LEU A 34 25.01 -11.74 21.60
CA LEU A 34 26.03 -12.37 22.45
C LEU A 34 26.92 -13.35 21.68
N LEU A 35 26.89 -13.32 20.34
CA LEU A 35 27.86 -14.01 19.52
C LEU A 35 28.35 -13.03 18.45
N LEU A 36 29.63 -12.66 18.56
CA LEU A 36 30.43 -11.83 17.65
C LEU A 36 30.43 -10.30 17.88
N GLY A 37 30.54 -9.86 19.14
CA GLY A 37 31.06 -8.53 19.47
C GLY A 37 32.59 -8.56 19.63
N GLN A 38 33.34 -8.66 18.53
CA GLN A 38 34.73 -8.18 18.59
C GLN A 38 34.67 -6.65 18.67
N ASN A 39 35.20 -6.08 19.74
CA ASN A 39 35.46 -4.64 19.89
C ASN A 39 36.47 -4.20 18.82
N ILE A 40 36.01 -4.05 17.59
CA ILE A 40 36.79 -3.44 16.51
C ILE A 40 36.45 -1.96 16.52
N ASN A 41 37.45 -1.12 16.75
CA ASN A 41 37.33 0.32 16.72
C ASN A 41 36.73 0.75 15.37
N PRO A 42 35.63 1.53 15.32
CA PRO A 42 34.96 1.87 14.07
C PRO A 42 35.84 2.63 13.06
N GLU A 43 36.94 3.23 13.51
CA GLU A 43 37.93 3.92 12.67
C GLU A 43 38.93 2.97 11.98
N ASP A 44 39.08 1.73 12.46
CA ASP A 44 40.04 0.74 11.92
C ASP A 44 39.42 -0.18 10.85
N GLN A 45 38.20 0.09 10.40
CA GLN A 45 37.54 -0.73 9.40
C GLN A 45 37.97 -0.35 7.97
N PRO A 46 38.15 -1.33 7.07
CA PRO A 46 38.65 -1.07 5.73
C PRO A 46 37.66 -0.20 4.93
N TYR A 47 38.01 1.07 4.76
CA TYR A 47 37.38 1.94 3.78
C TYR A 47 37.93 1.58 2.41
N LEU A 48 37.03 1.30 1.46
CA LEU A 48 37.44 1.01 0.09
C LEU A 48 37.71 2.34 -0.65
N PHE A 49 38.97 2.74 -0.72
CA PHE A 49 39.42 3.79 -1.63
C PHE A 49 39.89 3.15 -2.94
N LEU A 50 39.02 3.07 -3.95
CA LEU A 50 39.39 2.54 -5.26
C LEU A 50 39.95 3.64 -6.16
N GLY A 51 41.27 3.80 -6.15
CA GLY A 51 41.97 4.74 -7.04
C GLY A 51 43.48 4.50 -7.15
N GLY A 52 43.93 3.66 -8.10
CA GLY A 52 45.35 3.51 -8.48
C GLY A 52 45.75 2.10 -8.95
N ASN A 53 46.66 1.98 -9.92
CA ASN A 53 46.98 0.78 -10.72
C ASN A 53 47.48 -0.49 -9.99
N GLU A 54 47.56 -0.52 -8.65
CA GLU A 54 47.78 -1.75 -7.85
C GLU A 54 46.48 -2.59 -7.64
N ARG A 55 45.46 -2.25 -8.44
CA ARG A 55 44.03 -2.63 -8.40
C ARG A 55 43.69 -4.11 -8.21
N THR A 56 44.30 -5.04 -8.94
CA THR A 56 43.65 -6.35 -9.12
C THR A 56 43.66 -7.25 -7.89
N LYS A 57 44.66 -7.15 -7.01
CA LYS A 57 44.77 -8.03 -5.84
C LYS A 57 43.97 -7.51 -4.64
N SER A 58 43.98 -6.20 -4.41
CA SER A 58 43.17 -5.56 -3.35
C SER A 58 41.68 -5.58 -3.67
N GLU A 59 41.30 -5.35 -4.94
CA GLU A 59 39.91 -5.46 -5.41
C GLU A 59 39.38 -6.88 -5.30
N LYS A 60 40.18 -7.89 -5.69
CA LYS A 60 39.79 -9.29 -5.56
C LYS A 60 39.53 -9.67 -4.10
N ASN A 61 40.42 -9.27 -3.20
CA ASN A 61 40.26 -9.52 -1.76
C ASN A 61 39.01 -8.81 -1.19
N ALA A 62 38.75 -7.57 -1.60
CA ALA A 62 37.56 -6.83 -1.17
C ALA A 62 36.25 -7.46 -1.67
N LYS A 63 36.24 -7.93 -2.92
CA LYS A 63 35.10 -8.65 -3.50
C LYS A 63 34.84 -9.97 -2.79
N GLU A 64 35.88 -10.77 -2.53
CA GLU A 64 35.75 -12.01 -1.75
C GLU A 64 35.21 -11.74 -0.35
N PHE A 65 35.67 -10.67 0.31
CA PHE A 65 35.15 -10.24 1.61
C PHE A 65 33.67 -9.84 1.56
N LEU A 66 33.26 -9.06 0.55
CA LEU A 66 31.85 -8.69 0.34
C LEU A 66 30.96 -9.92 0.12
N HIS A 67 31.44 -10.92 -0.64
CA HIS A 67 30.73 -12.17 -0.85
C HIS A 67 30.53 -12.95 0.45
N GLN A 68 31.54 -13.00 1.32
CA GLN A 68 31.43 -13.63 2.64
C GLN A 68 30.41 -12.92 3.52
N ILE A 69 30.35 -11.59 3.48
CA ILE A 69 29.34 -10.81 4.21
C ILE A 69 27.94 -11.11 3.67
N ILE A 70 27.75 -11.13 2.35
CA ILE A 70 26.46 -11.48 1.72
C ILE A 70 26.02 -12.87 2.15
N GLU A 71 26.92 -13.85 2.13
CA GLU A 71 26.63 -15.22 2.54
C GLU A 71 26.23 -15.30 4.01
N ARG A 72 26.97 -14.62 4.90
CA ARG A 72 26.62 -14.52 6.33
C ARG A 72 25.23 -13.95 6.55
N ILE A 73 24.93 -12.81 5.92
CA ILE A 73 23.61 -12.15 6.04
C ILE A 73 22.53 -13.06 5.46
N SER A 74 22.76 -13.62 4.26
CA SER A 74 21.80 -14.48 3.57
C SER A 74 21.45 -15.72 4.38
N ASN A 75 22.44 -16.36 4.99
CA ASN A 75 22.24 -17.53 5.85
C ASN A 75 21.42 -17.16 7.10
N ASN A 76 21.68 -16.00 7.72
CA ASN A 76 20.91 -15.55 8.88
C ASN A 76 19.43 -15.29 8.56
N PHE A 77 19.12 -14.92 7.31
CA PHE A 77 17.75 -14.71 6.83
C PHE A 77 17.15 -15.90 6.07
N ASN A 78 17.84 -17.05 6.03
CA ASN A 78 17.43 -18.25 5.28
C ASN A 78 17.14 -17.97 3.80
N LEU A 79 18.01 -17.20 3.13
CA LEU A 79 17.94 -17.00 1.68
C LEU A 79 18.62 -18.16 0.95
N ASP A 80 17.92 -18.70 -0.05
CA ASP A 80 18.36 -19.84 -0.86
C ASP A 80 19.61 -19.50 -1.68
N ASP A 81 20.39 -20.51 -2.10
CA ASP A 81 21.62 -20.32 -2.90
C ASP A 81 21.40 -19.51 -4.18
N ILE A 82 20.20 -19.63 -4.78
CA ILE A 82 19.79 -18.86 -5.96
C ILE A 82 19.72 -17.36 -5.62
N ASP A 83 19.11 -17.02 -4.48
CA ASP A 83 19.04 -15.64 -4.01
C ASP A 83 20.44 -15.10 -3.74
N GLN A 84 21.31 -15.90 -3.11
CA GLN A 84 22.69 -15.51 -2.84
C GLN A 84 23.48 -15.22 -4.12
N ALA A 85 23.34 -16.08 -5.13
CA ALA A 85 23.98 -15.88 -6.42
C ALA A 85 23.49 -14.59 -7.11
N SER A 86 22.18 -14.32 -7.07
CA SER A 86 21.61 -13.10 -7.62
C SER A 86 22.04 -11.84 -6.86
N ILE A 87 22.18 -11.88 -5.54
CA ILE A 87 22.69 -10.76 -4.74
C ILE A 87 24.17 -10.49 -5.08
N LYS A 88 24.98 -11.54 -5.26
CA LYS A 88 26.39 -11.41 -5.68
C LYS A 88 26.49 -10.81 -7.09
N SER A 89 25.62 -11.21 -8.02
CA SER A 89 25.52 -10.59 -9.36
C SER A 89 25.13 -9.12 -9.29
N LEU A 90 24.15 -8.77 -8.44
CA LEU A 90 23.73 -7.38 -8.22
C LEU A 90 24.88 -6.53 -7.68
N LEU A 91 25.65 -7.06 -6.74
CA LEU A 91 26.84 -6.39 -6.22
C LEU A 91 27.86 -6.13 -7.33
N ASP A 92 28.11 -7.11 -8.18
CA ASP A 92 29.03 -6.98 -9.32
C ASP A 92 28.57 -5.91 -10.31
N GLU A 93 27.28 -5.85 -10.63
CA GLU A 93 26.69 -4.78 -11.44
C GLU A 93 26.93 -3.40 -10.82
N VAL A 94 26.74 -3.27 -9.50
CA VAL A 94 26.98 -2.00 -8.78
C VAL A 94 28.46 -1.62 -8.80
N ILE A 95 29.38 -2.59 -8.65
CA ILE A 95 30.83 -2.36 -8.70
C ILE A 95 31.26 -1.88 -10.10
N ILE A 96 30.70 -2.47 -11.15
CA ILE A 96 31.04 -2.11 -12.54
C ILE A 96 30.45 -0.75 -12.91
N ALA A 97 29.19 -0.50 -12.57
CA ALA A 97 28.46 0.71 -12.97
C ALA A 97 28.97 1.97 -12.24
N LYS A 98 29.41 1.82 -11.00
CA LYS A 98 29.99 2.91 -10.22
C LYS A 98 31.51 2.74 -10.28
N GLU A 99 32.22 3.37 -11.22
CA GLU A 99 33.71 3.45 -11.22
C GLU A 99 34.19 4.05 -9.88
N MET A 100 34.32 3.20 -8.86
CA MET A 100 33.90 3.53 -7.49
C MET A 100 34.73 4.62 -6.82
N LYS A 101 34.09 5.77 -6.56
CA LYS A 101 34.38 6.60 -5.39
C LYS A 101 33.37 6.33 -4.28
N ILE A 102 33.15 5.06 -3.92
CA ILE A 102 32.24 4.73 -2.81
C ILE A 102 33.01 4.84 -1.49
N THR A 103 32.82 5.94 -0.76
CA THR A 103 33.35 6.15 0.60
C THR A 103 32.48 5.48 1.67
N VAL A 104 31.97 4.27 1.37
CA VAL A 104 31.03 3.54 2.23
C VAL A 104 31.71 2.29 2.76
N ARG A 105 31.42 1.97 4.03
CA ARG A 105 31.84 0.69 4.65
C ARG A 105 31.32 -0.48 3.82
N LEU A 106 32.18 -1.45 3.54
CA LEU A 106 31.88 -2.61 2.69
C LEU A 106 30.66 -3.39 3.19
N GLU A 107 30.50 -3.52 4.51
CA GLU A 107 29.38 -4.21 5.13
C GLU A 107 28.04 -3.53 4.82
N VAL A 108 28.02 -2.19 4.81
CA VAL A 108 26.81 -1.41 4.51
C VAL A 108 26.43 -1.57 3.05
N LEU A 109 27.41 -1.62 2.14
CA LEU A 109 27.16 -1.89 0.72
C LEU A 109 26.56 -3.29 0.53
N ALA A 110 27.18 -4.33 1.09
CA ALA A 110 26.69 -5.70 1.04
C ALA A 110 25.26 -5.82 1.58
N GLY A 111 24.99 -5.23 2.76
CA GLY A 111 23.66 -5.19 3.34
C GLY A 111 22.63 -4.47 2.49
N SER A 112 23.02 -3.36 1.87
CA SER A 112 22.15 -2.59 1.00
C SER A 112 21.80 -3.39 -0.27
N CYS A 113 22.73 -4.18 -0.82
CA CYS A 113 22.45 -5.09 -1.93
C CYS A 113 21.47 -6.20 -1.51
N VAL A 114 21.66 -6.82 -0.34
CA VAL A 114 20.72 -7.83 0.19
C VAL A 114 19.33 -7.21 0.37
N LEU A 115 19.24 -6.02 0.96
CA LEU A 115 17.98 -5.32 1.17
C LEU A 115 17.31 -4.95 -0.16
N PHE A 116 18.08 -4.42 -1.12
CA PHE A 116 17.59 -4.03 -2.45
C PHE A 116 17.01 -5.23 -3.20
N TYR A 117 17.76 -6.34 -3.25
CA TYR A 117 17.29 -7.61 -3.80
C TYR A 117 16.01 -8.08 -3.10
N SER A 118 16.01 -8.08 -1.76
CA SER A 118 14.86 -8.52 -0.96
C SER A 118 13.59 -7.72 -1.27
N ARG A 119 13.71 -6.42 -1.58
CA ARG A 119 12.58 -5.60 -2.02
C ARG A 119 12.05 -5.96 -3.39
N ILE A 120 12.93 -6.25 -4.36
CA ILE A 120 12.53 -6.65 -5.71
C ILE A 120 11.76 -7.97 -5.68
N TYR A 121 12.24 -8.93 -4.89
CA TYR A 121 11.65 -10.27 -4.81
C TYR A 121 10.67 -10.43 -3.64
N HIS A 122 10.16 -9.31 -3.11
CA HIS A 122 9.11 -9.30 -2.11
C HIS A 122 9.42 -10.12 -0.83
N ARG A 123 10.70 -10.32 -0.52
CA ARG A 123 11.13 -11.05 0.69
C ARG A 123 10.83 -10.21 1.94
N PRO A 124 10.29 -10.81 3.02
CA PRO A 124 9.87 -10.07 4.21
C PRO A 124 11.05 -9.74 5.13
N ILE A 125 12.06 -9.05 4.62
CA ILE A 125 13.24 -8.59 5.36
C ILE A 125 13.16 -7.08 5.52
N SER A 126 13.13 -6.61 6.77
CA SER A 126 13.03 -5.18 7.06
C SER A 126 14.41 -4.52 7.04
N ILE A 127 14.42 -3.20 6.91
CA ILE A 127 15.64 -2.43 7.03
C ILE A 127 16.26 -2.54 8.44
N TYR A 128 15.43 -2.71 9.47
CA TYR A 128 15.86 -2.87 10.84
C TYR A 128 16.56 -4.21 11.06
N ASP A 129 16.08 -5.27 10.41
CA ASP A 129 16.73 -6.58 10.47
C ASP A 129 18.17 -6.50 9.93
N ILE A 130 18.34 -5.95 8.71
CA ILE A 130 19.66 -5.79 8.07
C ILE A 130 20.54 -4.80 8.83
N SER A 131 19.96 -3.70 9.31
CA SER A 131 20.64 -2.70 10.14
C SER A 131 21.23 -3.32 11.41
N SER A 132 20.46 -4.16 12.09
CA SER A 132 20.90 -4.86 13.30
C SER A 132 22.00 -5.89 13.03
N GLU A 133 21.88 -6.64 11.92
CA GLU A 133 22.86 -7.66 11.52
C GLU A 133 24.24 -7.07 11.17
N ILE A 134 24.25 -5.84 10.64
CA ILE A 134 25.47 -5.16 10.18
C ILE A 134 26.00 -4.18 11.24
N GLY A 135 25.16 -3.76 12.19
CA GLY A 135 25.49 -2.70 13.12
C GLY A 135 25.61 -1.33 12.44
N CYS A 136 24.66 -1.00 11.56
CA CYS A 136 24.61 0.31 10.88
C CYS A 136 23.26 1.00 11.07
N GLN A 137 23.21 2.33 10.91
CA GLN A 137 21.95 3.07 11.05
C GLN A 137 21.01 2.83 9.85
N PRO A 138 19.69 2.63 10.06
CA PRO A 138 18.73 2.41 8.97
C PRO A 138 18.67 3.51 7.90
N SER A 139 18.88 4.77 8.31
CA SER A 139 18.94 5.92 7.38
C SER A 139 20.05 5.77 6.36
N LYS A 140 21.23 5.28 6.79
CA LYS A 140 22.39 5.05 5.93
C LYS A 140 22.12 3.94 4.92
N LEU A 141 21.54 2.82 5.35
CA LEU A 141 21.12 1.74 4.43
C LEU A 141 20.13 2.26 3.37
N THR A 142 19.17 3.09 3.78
CA THR A 142 18.17 3.64 2.85
C THR A 142 18.83 4.51 1.78
N SER A 143 19.75 5.40 2.19
CA SER A 143 20.53 6.26 1.27
C SER A 143 21.31 5.42 0.26
N ILE A 144 22.00 4.37 0.72
CA ILE A 144 22.79 3.51 -0.17
C ILE A 144 21.88 2.69 -1.09
N CYS A 145 20.74 2.17 -0.64
CA CYS A 145 19.78 1.50 -1.52
C CYS A 145 19.24 2.44 -2.61
N GLN A 146 18.98 3.71 -2.29
CA GLN A 146 18.55 4.71 -3.27
C GLN A 146 19.67 5.00 -4.29
N GLU A 147 20.92 5.13 -3.84
CA GLU A 147 22.07 5.28 -4.73
C GLU A 147 22.26 4.06 -5.64
N ILE A 148 22.12 2.84 -5.11
CA ILE A 148 22.16 1.60 -5.90
C ILE A 148 21.08 1.64 -6.98
N GLY A 149 19.85 2.03 -6.61
CA GLY A 149 18.75 2.18 -7.56
C GLY A 149 19.05 3.19 -8.67
N GLN A 150 19.61 4.35 -8.32
CA GLN A 150 20.01 5.36 -9.31
C GLN A 150 21.09 4.87 -10.26
N VAL A 151 22.10 4.18 -9.73
CA VAL A 151 23.24 3.67 -10.52
C VAL A 151 22.80 2.56 -11.48
N LEU A 152 21.87 1.72 -11.07
CA LEU A 152 21.35 0.63 -11.89
C LEU A 152 20.15 1.04 -12.75
N GLU A 153 19.71 2.30 -12.67
CA GLU A 153 18.47 2.79 -13.29
C GLU A 153 17.24 1.94 -12.92
N ARG A 154 17.18 1.50 -11.66
CA ARG A 154 16.10 0.69 -11.09
C ARG A 154 15.47 1.40 -9.90
N ASP A 155 14.15 1.46 -9.89
CA ASP A 155 13.43 1.98 -8.73
C ASP A 155 13.63 1.07 -7.52
N PHE A 156 13.93 1.66 -6.36
CA PHE A 156 13.95 0.92 -5.09
C PHE A 156 12.50 0.63 -4.65
N PRO A 157 12.05 -0.63 -4.68
CA PRO A 157 10.65 -0.94 -4.46
C PRO A 157 10.21 -0.61 -3.03
N LYS A 158 8.94 -0.20 -2.89
CA LYS A 158 8.32 0.00 -1.58
C LYS A 158 8.22 -1.32 -0.82
N ILE A 159 8.14 -1.23 0.50
CA ILE A 159 7.86 -2.39 1.35
C ILE A 159 6.48 -2.96 1.02
N ASP A 160 6.43 -4.28 0.80
CA ASP A 160 5.19 -5.02 0.74
C ASP A 160 4.84 -5.48 2.16
N GLU A 161 3.89 -4.80 2.78
CA GLU A 161 3.47 -5.08 4.16
C GLU A 161 2.88 -6.48 4.32
N THR A 162 2.29 -7.03 3.25
CA THR A 162 1.53 -8.27 3.33
C THR A 162 2.41 -9.50 3.56
N ASN A 163 3.65 -9.47 3.07
CA ASN A 163 4.59 -10.58 3.24
C ASN A 163 5.16 -10.66 4.67
N PHE A 164 5.16 -9.54 5.40
CA PHE A 164 5.58 -9.53 6.81
C PHE A 164 4.57 -10.20 7.74
N ILE A 165 3.29 -10.30 7.33
CA ILE A 165 2.24 -10.88 8.18
C ILE A 165 2.55 -12.34 8.49
N GLU A 166 2.87 -13.14 7.48
CA GLU A 166 3.19 -14.57 7.69
C GLU A 166 4.46 -14.75 8.51
N ARG A 167 5.50 -13.94 8.25
CA ARG A 167 6.73 -13.97 9.02
C ARG A 167 6.47 -13.70 10.50
N TYR A 168 5.75 -12.64 10.83
CA TYR A 168 5.46 -12.30 12.22
C TYR A 168 4.53 -13.32 12.89
N CYS A 169 3.49 -13.81 12.20
CA CYS A 169 2.63 -14.87 12.72
C CYS A 169 3.43 -16.16 13.01
N ASN A 170 4.44 -16.50 12.22
CA ASN A 170 5.30 -17.67 12.48
C ASN A 170 6.23 -17.50 13.68
N GLN A 171 6.58 -16.25 14.02
CA GLN A 171 7.44 -15.93 15.16
C GLN A 171 6.66 -15.82 16.47
N ILE A 172 5.35 -15.55 16.41
CA ILE A 172 4.47 -15.48 17.58
C ILE A 172 4.21 -16.90 18.10
N PRO A 173 4.55 -17.24 19.36
CA PRO A 173 4.50 -18.61 19.85
C PRO A 173 3.14 -19.29 19.68
N ILE A 174 2.04 -18.59 19.97
CA ILE A 174 0.68 -19.15 19.89
C ILE A 174 0.18 -19.33 18.45
N LEU A 175 0.76 -18.60 17.49
CA LEU A 175 0.43 -18.67 16.05
C LEU A 175 1.45 -19.47 15.24
N SER A 176 2.53 -19.93 15.86
CA SER A 176 3.59 -20.68 15.17
C SER A 176 3.15 -22.12 14.93
N LEU A 177 3.36 -22.61 13.71
CA LEU A 177 3.11 -24.02 13.34
C LEU A 177 4.30 -24.93 13.69
N SER A 178 5.43 -24.36 14.14
CA SER A 178 6.64 -25.15 14.34
C SER A 178 6.44 -26.18 15.46
N PRO A 179 6.74 -27.47 15.22
CA PRO A 179 6.68 -28.52 16.25
C PRO A 179 7.82 -28.42 17.27
N ASN A 180 8.81 -27.54 17.08
CA ASN A 180 10.09 -27.58 17.80
C ASN A 180 10.13 -26.89 19.18
N ILE A 181 8.99 -26.56 19.79
CA ILE A 181 8.99 -26.20 21.20
C ILE A 181 8.90 -27.52 21.97
N SER A 182 10.07 -27.97 22.42
CA SER A 182 10.32 -29.20 23.17
C SER A 182 9.18 -29.57 24.12
N ASP A 183 8.86 -30.86 24.12
CA ASP A 183 7.81 -31.57 24.85
C ASP A 183 7.77 -31.41 26.39
N ASN A 184 8.51 -30.46 26.98
CA ASN A 184 8.73 -30.38 28.41
C ASN A 184 8.08 -29.19 29.14
N ASP A 185 7.53 -28.19 28.46
CA ASP A 185 6.85 -27.07 29.14
C ASP A 185 5.41 -26.92 28.67
N ASN A 186 4.50 -27.51 29.47
CA ASN A 186 3.08 -27.17 29.59
C ASN A 186 2.41 -26.69 28.30
N LEU A 187 1.84 -27.64 27.55
CA LEU A 187 0.70 -27.50 26.62
C LEU A 187 0.10 -26.08 26.59
N LYS A 188 0.78 -25.13 25.93
CA LYS A 188 0.11 -23.93 25.44
C LYS A 188 -0.83 -24.45 24.38
N GLU A 189 -2.14 -24.31 24.60
CA GLU A 189 -3.17 -24.67 23.63
C GLU A 189 -2.77 -24.10 22.26
N LYS A 190 -2.27 -24.98 21.39
CA LYS A 190 -1.94 -24.59 20.03
C LYS A 190 -3.26 -24.28 19.35
N ILE A 191 -3.33 -23.11 18.75
CA ILE A 191 -4.49 -22.67 18.00
C ILE A 191 -4.76 -23.62 16.83
N ASP A 192 -6.03 -23.85 16.54
CA ASP A 192 -6.46 -24.57 15.35
C ASP A 192 -5.80 -23.92 14.10
N PRO A 193 -5.08 -24.69 13.25
CA PRO A 193 -4.47 -24.17 12.03
C PRO A 193 -5.46 -23.42 11.14
N ASN A 194 -6.75 -23.76 11.17
CA ASN A 194 -7.79 -23.03 10.44
C ASN A 194 -7.97 -21.61 10.96
N VAL A 195 -8.03 -21.44 12.28
CA VAL A 195 -8.16 -20.11 12.92
C VAL A 195 -6.91 -19.27 12.63
N ARG A 196 -5.71 -19.86 12.71
CA ARG A 196 -4.47 -19.19 12.32
C ARG A 196 -4.53 -18.68 10.87
N ASN A 197 -4.95 -19.53 9.94
CA ASN A 197 -5.04 -19.17 8.53
C ASN A 197 -6.08 -18.07 8.28
N GLN A 198 -7.20 -18.09 9.02
CA GLN A 198 -8.19 -17.00 9.02
C GLN A 198 -7.57 -15.68 9.50
N ILE A 199 -6.85 -15.69 10.63
CA ILE A 199 -6.15 -14.51 11.16
C ILE A 199 -5.20 -13.93 10.10
N ILE A 200 -4.40 -14.77 9.44
CA ILE A 200 -3.46 -14.31 8.40
C ILE A 200 -4.21 -13.69 7.22
N GLN A 201 -5.24 -14.36 6.71
CA GLN A 201 -6.00 -13.88 5.55
C GLN A 201 -6.72 -12.57 5.86
N GLU A 202 -7.39 -12.47 7.00
CA GLU A 202 -8.12 -11.27 7.39
C GLU A 202 -7.18 -10.13 7.75
N THR A 203 -6.01 -10.41 8.32
CA THR A 203 -4.96 -9.41 8.53
C THR A 203 -4.46 -8.87 7.19
N LYS A 204 -4.21 -9.73 6.20
CA LYS A 204 -3.80 -9.31 4.84
C LYS A 204 -4.83 -8.38 4.22
N GLN A 205 -6.11 -8.73 4.33
CA GLN A 205 -7.20 -7.89 3.84
C GLN A 205 -7.22 -6.55 4.57
N LEU A 206 -7.20 -6.55 5.91
CA LEU A 206 -7.19 -5.33 6.71
C LEU A 206 -6.01 -4.42 6.35
N VAL A 207 -4.79 -4.94 6.32
CA VAL A 207 -3.57 -4.18 5.98
C VAL A 207 -3.66 -3.59 4.56
N SER A 208 -4.21 -4.32 3.59
CA SER A 208 -4.45 -3.81 2.24
C SER A 208 -5.41 -2.60 2.21
N TYR A 209 -6.37 -2.53 3.15
CA TYR A 209 -7.22 -1.34 3.30
C TYR A 209 -6.51 -0.21 4.04
N LEU A 210 -5.77 -0.53 5.11
CA LEU A 210 -5.04 0.46 5.89
C LEU A 210 -3.99 1.17 5.03
N SER A 211 -3.28 0.46 4.16
CA SER A 211 -2.25 1.04 3.27
C SER A 211 -2.79 2.06 2.27
N LYS A 212 -4.08 1.94 1.89
CA LYS A 212 -4.78 2.89 1.03
C LYS A 212 -5.40 4.06 1.79
N SER A 213 -5.57 3.91 3.11
CA SER A 213 -6.19 4.93 3.95
C SER A 213 -5.22 6.07 4.23
N THR A 214 -5.69 7.30 4.05
CA THR A 214 -4.91 8.50 4.39
C THR A 214 -4.56 8.58 5.87
N THR A 215 -5.38 7.98 6.74
CA THR A 215 -5.15 7.89 8.19
C THR A 215 -3.85 7.19 8.56
N PHE A 216 -3.40 6.25 7.72
CA PHE A 216 -2.19 5.45 7.96
C PHE A 216 -0.98 5.89 7.11
N SER A 217 -1.17 6.89 6.23
CA SER A 217 -0.09 7.45 5.41
C SER A 217 0.99 8.10 6.28
N GLY A 218 2.26 7.90 5.94
CA GLY A 218 3.42 8.44 6.65
C GLY A 218 3.77 7.74 7.97
N LYS A 219 2.98 6.77 8.41
CA LYS A 219 3.26 5.96 9.61
C LYS A 219 4.14 4.76 9.24
N ASN A 220 4.88 4.22 10.22
CA ASN A 220 5.71 3.04 9.99
C ASN A 220 4.83 1.84 9.61
N PRO A 221 4.97 1.29 8.39
CA PRO A 221 4.07 0.25 7.87
C PRO A 221 4.16 -1.06 8.68
N LEU A 222 5.34 -1.39 9.22
CA LEU A 222 5.52 -2.63 9.99
C LEU A 222 4.81 -2.58 11.35
N VAL A 223 4.79 -1.42 12.00
CA VAL A 223 4.03 -1.24 13.26
C VAL A 223 2.53 -1.32 12.98
N THR A 224 2.08 -0.84 11.82
CA THR A 224 0.69 -1.01 11.37
C THR A 224 0.34 -2.48 11.15
N VAL A 225 1.24 -3.26 10.52
CA VAL A 225 1.07 -4.71 10.36
C VAL A 225 0.93 -5.41 11.71
N ILE A 226 1.80 -5.11 12.66
CA ILE A 226 1.77 -5.74 13.99
C ILE A 226 0.51 -5.36 14.76
N GLY A 227 0.11 -4.08 14.70
CA GLY A 227 -1.15 -3.61 15.27
C GLY A 227 -2.35 -4.34 14.65
N ALA A 228 -2.34 -4.59 13.35
CA ALA A 228 -3.39 -5.33 12.65
C ALA A 228 -3.40 -6.82 13.05
N ILE A 229 -2.25 -7.49 13.13
CA ILE A 229 -2.14 -8.88 13.61
C ILE A 229 -2.72 -8.99 15.03
N TYR A 230 -2.30 -8.10 15.93
CA TYR A 230 -2.78 -8.07 17.30
C TYR A 230 -4.29 -7.87 17.35
N TRP A 231 -4.80 -6.88 16.60
CA TRP A 231 -6.22 -6.55 16.55
C TRP A 231 -7.10 -7.68 16.01
N VAL A 232 -6.70 -8.31 14.90
CA VAL A 232 -7.42 -9.46 14.32
C VAL A 232 -7.35 -10.66 15.28
N SER A 233 -6.23 -10.87 15.95
CA SER A 233 -6.10 -11.95 16.93
C SER A 233 -7.07 -11.79 18.10
N GLN A 234 -7.29 -10.56 18.59
CA GLN A 234 -8.30 -10.30 19.64
C GLN A 234 -9.72 -10.66 19.18
N ILE A 235 -10.06 -10.45 17.91
CA ILE A 235 -11.37 -10.81 17.35
C ILE A 235 -11.59 -12.33 17.34
N HIS A 236 -10.54 -13.09 17.11
CA HIS A 236 -10.55 -14.55 17.17
C HIS A 236 -10.31 -15.10 18.59
N GLU A 237 -10.39 -14.24 19.61
CA GLU A 237 -10.19 -14.59 21.02
C GLU A 237 -8.80 -15.18 21.31
N VAL A 238 -7.83 -14.85 20.46
CA VAL A 238 -6.43 -15.28 20.56
C VAL A 238 -5.65 -14.29 21.42
N LYS A 239 -5.30 -14.74 22.62
CA LYS A 239 -4.53 -13.94 23.59
C LYS A 239 -3.04 -13.91 23.20
N ILE A 240 -2.65 -12.83 22.52
CA ILE A 240 -1.25 -12.49 22.29
C ILE A 240 -0.82 -11.48 23.35
N LEU A 241 0.35 -11.66 23.95
CA LEU A 241 0.94 -10.66 24.84
C LEU A 241 1.67 -9.60 24.01
N ILE A 242 1.45 -8.32 24.30
CA ILE A 242 2.16 -7.22 23.61
C ILE A 242 3.67 -7.33 23.84
N ASP A 243 4.08 -7.84 25.01
CA ASP A 243 5.46 -8.13 25.36
C ASP A 243 6.13 -9.12 24.41
N ASP A 244 5.38 -10.14 23.96
CA ASP A 244 5.89 -11.09 22.98
C ASP A 244 6.07 -10.40 21.63
N LEU A 245 5.14 -9.52 21.23
CA LEU A 245 5.25 -8.76 19.99
C LEU A 245 6.45 -7.80 20.00
N GLU A 246 6.70 -7.11 21.10
CA GLU A 246 7.88 -6.25 21.25
C GLU A 246 9.18 -7.07 21.14
N LYS A 247 9.30 -8.19 21.86
CA LYS A 247 10.48 -9.07 21.80
C LYS A 247 10.75 -9.65 20.41
N ILE A 248 9.68 -9.95 19.66
CA ILE A 248 9.79 -10.50 18.31
C ILE A 248 10.21 -9.43 17.31
N THR A 249 9.62 -8.24 17.42
CA THR A 249 9.65 -7.24 16.34
C THR A 249 10.61 -6.08 16.62
N GLY A 250 11.01 -5.88 17.88
CA GLY A 250 11.82 -4.76 18.34
C GLY A 250 11.07 -3.42 18.39
N PHE A 251 9.77 -3.38 18.12
CA PHE A 251 8.97 -2.16 18.23
C PHE A 251 8.40 -2.00 19.63
N SER A 252 8.41 -0.76 20.14
CA SER A 252 7.96 -0.46 21.50
C SER A 252 6.50 -0.85 21.76
N LYS A 253 6.22 -1.33 22.97
CA LYS A 253 4.85 -1.66 23.42
C LYS A 253 3.87 -0.50 23.17
N MET A 254 4.29 0.72 23.48
CA MET A 254 3.50 1.94 23.26
C MET A 254 3.14 2.13 21.79
N GLY A 255 4.09 1.93 20.88
CA GLY A 255 3.87 2.03 19.44
C GLY A 255 2.83 1.02 18.95
N ILE A 256 2.92 -0.23 19.43
CA ILE A 256 1.97 -1.30 19.12
C ILE A 256 0.58 -0.97 19.66
N ARG A 257 0.47 -0.58 20.94
CA ARG A 257 -0.79 -0.17 21.60
C ARG A 257 -1.45 1.00 20.86
N LYS A 258 -0.68 2.00 20.46
CA LYS A 258 -1.17 3.16 19.69
C LYS A 258 -1.77 2.71 18.35
N ARG A 259 -1.08 1.85 17.59
CA ARG A 259 -1.60 1.34 16.32
C ARG A 259 -2.85 0.50 16.51
N TYR A 260 -2.90 -0.35 17.53
CA TYR A 260 -4.11 -1.09 17.88
C TYR A 260 -5.31 -0.16 18.12
N LYS A 261 -5.16 0.89 18.95
CA LYS A 261 -6.23 1.86 19.23
C LYS A 261 -6.69 2.60 17.98
N GLU A 262 -5.76 3.06 17.14
CA GLU A 262 -6.08 3.74 15.88
C GLU A 262 -6.83 2.83 14.90
N ILE A 263 -6.42 1.56 14.79
CA ILE A 263 -7.11 0.56 13.95
C ILE A 263 -8.53 0.32 14.50
N SER A 264 -8.68 0.10 15.81
CA SER A 264 -9.99 -0.04 16.45
C SER A 264 -10.90 1.14 16.16
N PHE A 265 -10.41 2.37 16.33
CA PHE A 265 -11.18 3.58 16.05
C PHE A 265 -11.56 3.67 14.57
N PHE A 266 -10.60 3.43 13.67
CA PHE A 266 -10.83 3.46 12.23
C PHE A 266 -11.92 2.46 11.81
N VAL A 267 -11.86 1.23 12.30
CA VAL A 267 -12.86 0.21 11.95
C VAL A 267 -14.21 0.55 12.57
N LEU A 268 -14.27 1.04 13.82
CA LEU A 268 -15.52 1.47 14.45
C LEU A 268 -16.19 2.65 13.72
N GLU A 269 -15.41 3.67 13.33
CA GLU A 269 -15.93 4.78 12.53
C GLU A 269 -16.44 4.31 11.17
N PHE A 270 -15.75 3.35 10.55
CA PHE A 270 -16.24 2.74 9.33
C PHE A 270 -17.56 1.99 9.56
N CYS A 271 -17.66 1.22 10.63
CA CYS A 271 -18.86 0.48 10.97
C CYS A 271 -20.08 1.39 11.16
N LYS A 272 -19.92 2.58 11.75
CA LYS A 272 -21.01 3.56 11.91
C LYS A 272 -21.63 4.04 10.59
N LEU A 273 -20.92 3.88 9.46
CA LEU A 273 -21.42 4.20 8.13
C LEU A 273 -22.30 3.09 7.53
N LEU A 274 -22.31 1.89 8.13
CA LEU A 274 -23.07 0.76 7.62
C LEU A 274 -24.53 0.81 8.13
N PRO A 275 -25.54 0.72 7.24
CA PRO A 275 -26.96 0.86 7.63
C PRO A 275 -27.46 -0.15 8.67
N TRP A 276 -26.86 -1.33 8.71
CA TRP A 276 -27.22 -2.43 9.61
C TRP A 276 -26.33 -2.51 10.85
N PHE A 277 -25.28 -1.68 10.95
CA PHE A 277 -24.42 -1.70 12.13
C PHE A 277 -25.05 -0.82 13.22
N ASN A 278 -25.36 -1.44 14.35
CA ASN A 278 -26.01 -0.73 15.44
C ASN A 278 -25.02 0.24 16.11
N LYS A 279 -25.43 1.49 16.36
CA LYS A 279 -24.54 2.56 16.85
C LYS A 279 -23.97 2.29 18.25
N ASP A 280 -24.59 1.37 19.01
CA ASP A 280 -24.24 1.08 20.39
C ASP A 280 -23.18 -0.02 20.57
N ILE A 281 -22.68 -0.61 19.48
CA ILE A 281 -21.67 -1.68 19.54
C ILE A 281 -20.31 -1.07 19.90
N LYS A 282 -19.83 -1.39 21.12
CA LYS A 282 -18.50 -0.98 21.61
C LYS A 282 -17.35 -1.86 21.09
N MET A 283 -17.64 -3.09 20.65
CA MET A 283 -16.62 -4.05 20.23
C MET A 283 -17.10 -4.91 19.06
N ILE A 284 -16.22 -5.15 18.10
CA ILE A 284 -16.51 -5.96 16.90
C ILE A 284 -16.32 -7.44 17.25
N SER A 285 -17.34 -8.26 16.97
CA SER A 285 -17.26 -9.72 17.09
C SER A 285 -16.71 -10.35 15.82
N ASN A 286 -16.19 -11.57 15.94
CA ASN A 286 -15.71 -12.39 14.81
C ASN A 286 -16.77 -12.51 13.70
N GLN A 287 -18.02 -12.77 14.08
CA GLN A 287 -19.13 -12.93 13.14
C GLN A 287 -19.33 -11.69 12.27
N ASN A 288 -19.21 -10.49 12.84
CA ASN A 288 -19.40 -9.24 12.11
C ASN A 288 -18.14 -8.81 11.35
N PHE A 289 -16.96 -9.18 11.84
CA PHE A 289 -15.69 -8.73 11.28
C PHE A 289 -15.53 -9.10 9.81
N LYS A 290 -15.80 -10.36 9.46
CA LYS A 290 -15.74 -10.82 8.06
C LYS A 290 -16.65 -10.00 7.14
N PHE A 291 -17.86 -9.66 7.59
CA PHE A 291 -18.75 -8.77 6.85
C PHE A 291 -18.18 -7.36 6.72
N ILE A 292 -17.58 -6.83 7.79
CA ILE A 292 -16.98 -5.48 7.79
C ILE A 292 -15.81 -5.41 6.80
N VAL A 293 -14.90 -6.38 6.82
CA VAL A 293 -13.74 -6.41 5.89
C VAL A 293 -14.19 -6.56 4.44
N ASN A 294 -15.18 -7.42 4.18
CA ASN A 294 -15.76 -7.55 2.84
C ASN A 294 -16.45 -6.26 2.38
N HIS A 295 -17.07 -5.51 3.29
CA HIS A 295 -17.66 -4.21 2.96
C HIS A 295 -16.61 -3.10 2.78
N LEU A 296 -15.51 -3.12 3.55
CA LEU A 296 -14.35 -2.26 3.31
C LEU A 296 -13.82 -2.46 1.88
N ALA A 297 -13.73 -3.72 1.42
CA ALA A 297 -13.41 -4.07 0.05
C ALA A 297 -14.31 -3.39 -0.97
N PHE A 298 -15.60 -3.53 -0.75
CA PHE A 298 -16.63 -3.04 -1.65
C PHE A 298 -16.65 -1.50 -1.73
N LEU A 299 -16.51 -0.81 -0.60
CA LEU A 299 -16.53 0.64 -0.57
C LEU A 299 -15.24 1.26 -1.13
N ASP A 300 -14.08 0.64 -0.91
CA ASP A 300 -12.84 1.03 -1.58
C ASP A 300 -12.99 0.94 -3.10
N TRP A 301 -13.54 -0.17 -3.60
CA TRP A 301 -13.86 -0.33 -5.02
C TRP A 301 -14.81 0.76 -5.54
N HIS A 302 -15.87 1.09 -4.78
CA HIS A 302 -16.84 2.12 -5.16
C HIS A 302 -16.23 3.53 -5.19
N LYS A 303 -15.44 3.92 -4.17
CA LYS A 303 -14.76 5.22 -4.13
C LYS A 303 -13.81 5.39 -5.32
N ASN A 304 -12.98 4.37 -5.58
CA ASN A 304 -12.07 4.36 -6.71
C ASN A 304 -12.82 4.49 -8.05
N ARG A 305 -13.99 3.85 -8.20
CA ARG A 305 -14.80 3.95 -9.42
C ARG A 305 -15.42 5.34 -9.61
N VAL A 306 -15.89 5.98 -8.54
CA VAL A 306 -16.45 7.34 -8.58
C VAL A 306 -15.36 8.35 -8.95
N ASP A 307 -14.17 8.22 -8.38
CA ASP A 307 -13.06 9.12 -8.67
C ASP A 307 -12.55 8.97 -10.12
N LEU A 308 -12.51 7.75 -10.66
CA LEU A 308 -12.22 7.51 -12.07
C LEU A 308 -13.27 8.15 -13.00
N ARG A 309 -14.55 8.14 -12.63
CA ARG A 309 -15.62 8.83 -13.36
C ARG A 309 -15.45 10.35 -13.32
N LYS A 310 -15.07 10.92 -12.18
CA LYS A 310 -14.80 12.37 -12.06
C LYS A 310 -13.59 12.79 -12.90
N LYS A 311 -12.48 12.03 -12.84
CA LYS A 311 -11.26 12.27 -13.63
C LYS A 311 -11.52 12.15 -15.14
N SER A 312 -12.26 11.14 -15.59
CA SER A 312 -12.62 10.99 -17.01
C SER A 312 -13.52 12.12 -17.50
N SER A 313 -14.47 12.60 -16.69
CA SER A 313 -15.30 13.78 -17.00
C SER A 313 -14.47 15.07 -17.08
N GLN A 314 -13.51 15.28 -16.17
CA GLN A 314 -12.59 16.42 -16.22
C GLN A 314 -11.68 16.37 -17.47
N ASN A 315 -11.16 15.19 -17.83
CA ASN A 315 -10.33 15.02 -19.02
C ASN A 315 -11.14 15.22 -20.32
N LYS A 316 -12.42 14.81 -20.36
CA LYS A 316 -13.32 15.12 -21.48
C LYS A 316 -13.56 16.63 -21.61
N LYS A 317 -13.76 17.35 -20.50
CA LYS A 317 -13.89 18.82 -20.50
C LYS A 317 -12.61 19.50 -21.00
N LYS A 318 -11.43 19.09 -20.51
CA LYS A 318 -10.13 19.61 -20.99
C LYS A 318 -9.91 19.35 -22.48
N ARG A 319 -10.23 18.15 -22.99
CA ARG A 319 -10.13 17.85 -24.43
C ARG A 319 -11.07 18.71 -25.28
N LYS A 320 -12.32 18.93 -24.82
CA LYS A 320 -13.25 19.84 -25.50
C LYS A 320 -12.72 21.27 -25.52
N GLN A 321 -12.15 21.75 -24.39
CA GLN A 321 -11.56 23.08 -24.32
C GLN A 321 -10.35 23.22 -25.26
N ASN A 322 -9.41 22.28 -25.24
CA ASN A 322 -8.27 22.28 -26.16
C ASN A 322 -8.68 22.19 -27.64
N ASN A 323 -9.77 21.47 -27.96
CA ASN A 323 -10.31 21.44 -29.31
C ASN A 323 -10.96 22.79 -29.71
N ILE A 324 -11.63 23.47 -28.77
CA ILE A 324 -12.18 24.81 -29.01
C ILE A 324 -11.06 25.83 -29.20
N ASP A 325 -10.03 25.78 -28.35
CA ASP A 325 -8.91 26.72 -28.40
C ASP A 325 -8.07 26.52 -29.68
N SER A 326 -7.81 25.26 -30.08
CA SER A 326 -7.15 24.97 -31.36
C SER A 326 -8.01 25.30 -32.59
N PHE A 327 -9.35 25.28 -32.48
CA PHE A 327 -10.24 25.74 -33.54
C PHE A 327 -10.27 27.27 -33.66
N LYS A 328 -10.19 28.00 -32.54
CA LYS A 328 -10.04 29.45 -32.53
C LYS A 328 -8.71 29.89 -33.13
N GLU A 329 -7.62 29.20 -32.78
CA GLU A 329 -6.28 29.49 -33.29
C GLU A 329 -6.15 29.22 -34.80
N LYS A 330 -6.88 28.24 -35.34
CA LYS A 330 -6.94 27.98 -36.78
C LYS A 330 -7.88 28.90 -37.56
N ASN A 331 -8.85 29.52 -36.89
CA ASN A 331 -9.80 30.45 -37.51
C ASN A 331 -9.44 31.93 -37.34
N GLU A 332 -8.32 32.26 -36.67
CA GLU A 332 -7.61 33.53 -36.89
C GLU A 332 -6.87 33.52 -38.24
N VAL A 333 -7.60 33.18 -39.31
CA VAL A 333 -7.22 33.56 -40.65
C VAL A 333 -7.41 35.07 -40.73
N ARG A 334 -6.29 35.79 -40.90
CA ARG A 334 -6.23 37.21 -41.22
C ARG A 334 -7.36 37.59 -42.16
N ILE A 335 -8.35 38.33 -41.67
CA ILE A 335 -9.30 39.04 -42.53
C ILE A 335 -8.44 39.97 -43.40
N PRO A 336 -8.33 39.76 -44.71
CA PRO A 336 -7.68 40.74 -45.56
C PRO A 336 -8.53 42.01 -45.50
N LYS A 337 -7.90 43.15 -45.21
CA LYS A 337 -8.56 44.46 -45.28
C LYS A 337 -9.22 44.60 -46.65
N ILE A 338 -10.55 44.67 -46.65
CA ILE A 338 -11.37 44.97 -47.83
C ILE A 338 -11.14 46.45 -48.15
N SER A 339 -10.07 46.72 -48.89
CA SER A 339 -9.86 47.99 -49.58
C SER A 339 -9.16 47.64 -50.89
N GLN A 340 -9.97 47.18 -51.85
CA GLN A 340 -9.77 47.13 -53.30
C GLN A 340 -10.54 45.92 -53.87
N MET A 341 -11.85 46.10 -54.12
CA MET A 341 -12.56 45.31 -55.13
C MET A 341 -12.82 46.23 -56.32
N PRO A 342 -12.46 45.84 -57.55
CA PRO A 342 -12.86 46.57 -58.75
C PRO A 342 -14.35 46.35 -59.03
N LEU A 343 -15.01 47.41 -59.48
CA LEU A 343 -16.39 47.44 -59.95
C LEU A 343 -16.61 46.40 -61.04
N ILE A 344 -17.60 45.52 -60.85
CA ILE A 344 -18.06 44.57 -61.87
C ILE A 344 -19.15 45.23 -62.70
N ASP A 345 -18.93 45.16 -64.00
CA ASP A 345 -19.77 45.64 -65.10
C ASP A 345 -21.10 44.87 -65.18
N GLN A 346 -22.21 45.60 -65.31
CA GLN A 346 -23.59 45.08 -65.26
C GLN A 346 -24.08 44.62 -66.63
N ASN A 347 -23.42 43.65 -67.26
CA ASN A 347 -23.94 43.03 -68.49
C ASN A 347 -23.52 41.55 -68.62
N SER A 348 -24.30 40.65 -68.01
CA SER A 348 -24.28 39.23 -68.38
C SER A 348 -25.61 38.56 -67.97
N PRO A 349 -26.38 38.00 -68.92
CA PRO A 349 -27.52 37.13 -68.66
C PRO A 349 -27.13 35.64 -68.76
N PHE A 350 -27.95 34.77 -68.16
CA PHE A 350 -27.81 33.29 -67.99
C PHE A 350 -26.87 32.89 -66.84
N GLY A 351 -27.24 32.15 -65.78
CA GLY A 351 -28.26 31.13 -65.57
C GLY A 351 -27.55 29.78 -65.40
N PHE A 352 -27.49 29.19 -64.19
CA PHE A 352 -27.35 27.74 -63.94
C PHE A 352 -27.40 27.37 -62.43
N LEU A 353 -28.40 26.54 -62.12
CA LEU A 353 -28.67 25.53 -61.08
C LEU A 353 -27.61 25.11 -60.01
N GLU A 354 -28.14 24.87 -58.80
CA GLU A 354 -27.72 23.96 -57.69
C GLU A 354 -27.38 22.50 -58.14
N PRO A 355 -26.93 21.51 -57.30
CA PRO A 355 -26.89 21.43 -55.82
C PRO A 355 -25.61 20.80 -55.18
N PHE A 356 -25.41 20.97 -53.87
CA PHE A 356 -24.43 20.18 -53.08
C PHE A 356 -24.80 20.08 -51.59
N PHE A 357 -25.90 19.40 -51.25
CA PHE A 357 -26.13 18.88 -49.89
C PHE A 357 -27.09 17.69 -49.96
N ASP A 358 -26.58 16.47 -50.05
CA ASP A 358 -27.37 15.24 -49.80
C ASP A 358 -26.48 13.99 -49.60
N ASN A 359 -25.43 14.08 -48.77
CA ASN A 359 -24.68 12.90 -48.36
C ASN A 359 -24.10 13.09 -46.95
N LEU A 360 -24.92 12.93 -45.91
CA LEU A 360 -24.43 12.44 -44.60
C LEU A 360 -25.55 12.06 -43.60
N ILE A 361 -26.67 11.49 -44.07
CA ILE A 361 -27.66 10.85 -43.18
C ILE A 361 -28.03 9.50 -43.78
N GLN A 362 -27.10 8.54 -43.72
CA GLN A 362 -27.39 7.11 -43.81
C GLN A 362 -26.13 6.32 -43.43
N GLU A 363 -25.79 6.32 -42.15
CA GLU A 363 -25.01 5.24 -41.51
C GLU A 363 -24.96 5.53 -40.01
N ASN A 364 -25.79 4.83 -39.24
CA ASN A 364 -25.64 4.45 -37.82
C ASN A 364 -27.02 4.22 -37.18
N HIS A 365 -27.78 3.27 -37.74
CA HIS A 365 -28.70 2.47 -36.95
C HIS A 365 -28.08 1.09 -36.80
N GLU A 366 -27.50 0.81 -35.64
CA GLU A 366 -27.69 -0.45 -34.90
C GLU A 366 -26.82 -0.47 -33.63
N LYS A 367 -27.46 -0.87 -32.52
CA LYS A 367 -26.91 -1.17 -31.18
C LYS A 367 -26.70 0.02 -30.23
N VAL A 368 -27.81 0.52 -29.69
CA VAL A 368 -27.86 1.01 -28.31
C VAL A 368 -28.96 0.23 -27.59
N ASN A 369 -28.57 -0.71 -26.73
CA ASN A 369 -29.49 -1.43 -25.87
C ASN A 369 -29.93 -0.53 -24.71
N ASP A 370 -31.25 -0.36 -24.64
CA ASP A 370 -32.11 0.25 -23.63
C ASP A 370 -31.58 0.24 -22.18
N SER A 371 -31.20 1.42 -21.70
CA SER A 371 -31.21 1.77 -20.27
C SER A 371 -32.23 2.87 -20.04
N VAL A 372 -33.26 2.62 -19.23
CA VAL A 372 -34.23 3.64 -18.82
C VAL A 372 -33.59 4.49 -17.73
N ILE A 373 -33.28 5.74 -18.05
CA ILE A 373 -32.91 6.77 -17.09
C ILE A 373 -34.18 7.56 -16.80
N ILE A 374 -34.66 7.54 -15.56
CA ILE A 374 -35.71 8.44 -15.11
C ILE A 374 -35.01 9.55 -14.35
N GLY A 375 -35.00 10.76 -14.91
CA GLY A 375 -34.70 11.99 -14.18
C GLY A 375 -35.99 12.78 -14.06
N SER A 376 -36.28 13.32 -12.87
CA SER A 376 -37.17 14.47 -12.73
C SER A 376 -36.31 15.67 -12.39
N ASP A 377 -36.54 16.77 -13.11
CA ASP A 377 -36.01 18.06 -12.76
C ASP A 377 -36.92 18.64 -11.68
N ASP A 378 -36.45 18.64 -10.43
CA ASP A 378 -36.87 19.60 -9.42
C ASP A 378 -35.67 19.83 -8.49
N ASP A 379 -35.29 21.10 -8.38
CA ASP A 379 -34.19 21.57 -7.57
C ASP A 379 -34.48 21.34 -6.07
N ASP A 380 -33.40 21.06 -5.33
CA ASP A 380 -33.35 20.94 -3.88
C ASP A 380 -33.93 19.65 -3.27
N HIS A 381 -33.26 18.50 -3.47
CA HIS A 381 -32.87 17.54 -2.42
C HIS A 381 -32.02 16.39 -3.02
N GLU A 382 -31.09 15.84 -2.22
CA GLU A 382 -30.16 14.77 -2.61
C GLU A 382 -30.85 13.59 -3.31
N THR A 383 -30.57 13.39 -4.60
CA THR A 383 -31.05 12.22 -5.35
C THR A 383 -29.90 11.27 -5.70
N GLY A 384 -29.95 10.07 -5.12
CA GLY A 384 -29.08 8.96 -5.50
C GLY A 384 -29.55 8.29 -6.79
N CYS A 385 -28.66 8.14 -7.77
CA CYS A 385 -28.93 7.33 -8.95
C CYS A 385 -28.88 5.83 -8.61
N TYR A 386 -29.97 5.10 -8.85
CA TYR A 386 -29.98 3.64 -8.79
C TYR A 386 -29.93 3.06 -10.21
N ILE A 387 -28.97 2.17 -10.47
CA ILE A 387 -28.95 1.35 -11.69
C ILE A 387 -29.56 -0.01 -11.32
N LEU A 388 -30.77 -0.28 -11.79
CA LEU A 388 -31.45 -1.56 -11.60
C LEU A 388 -31.26 -2.45 -12.83
N SER A 389 -30.81 -3.69 -12.62
CA SER A 389 -30.95 -4.77 -13.61
C SER A 389 -32.44 -4.99 -13.96
N ARG A 390 -32.76 -5.38 -15.20
CA ARG A 390 -34.15 -5.57 -15.70
C ARG A 390 -34.95 -6.55 -14.83
N GLU A 391 -34.29 -7.53 -14.22
CA GLU A 391 -34.90 -8.50 -13.29
C GLU A 391 -35.20 -7.86 -11.92
N ASN A 392 -34.30 -7.03 -11.42
CA ASN A 392 -34.48 -6.31 -10.15
C ASN A 392 -35.49 -5.16 -10.29
N GLY A 393 -35.57 -4.53 -11.47
CA GLY A 393 -36.53 -3.45 -11.75
C GLY A 393 -37.98 -3.93 -11.78
N LYS A 394 -38.25 -5.14 -12.28
CA LYS A 394 -39.60 -5.74 -12.25
C LYS A 394 -40.04 -6.05 -10.81
N ASN A 395 -39.16 -6.62 -10.00
CA ASN A 395 -39.44 -6.92 -8.60
C ASN A 395 -39.63 -5.64 -7.78
N PHE A 396 -38.77 -4.63 -7.99
CA PHE A 396 -38.87 -3.34 -7.30
C PHE A 396 -40.16 -2.59 -7.65
N LYS A 397 -40.55 -2.56 -8.93
CA LYS A 397 -41.80 -1.94 -9.38
C LYS A 397 -43.02 -2.63 -8.76
N LYS A 398 -43.01 -3.97 -8.66
CA LYS A 398 -44.07 -4.73 -8.00
C LYS A 398 -44.16 -4.40 -6.50
N THR A 399 -43.04 -4.32 -5.80
CA THR A 399 -43.00 -3.98 -4.37
C THR A 399 -43.46 -2.56 -4.07
N ILE A 400 -43.13 -1.59 -4.94
CA ILE A 400 -43.60 -0.21 -4.79
C ILE A 400 -45.10 -0.11 -5.06
N VAL A 401 -45.60 -0.73 -6.14
CA VAL A 401 -47.03 -0.72 -6.46
C VAL A 401 -47.84 -1.38 -5.34
N GLU A 402 -47.38 -2.51 -4.79
CA GLU A 402 -48.04 -3.17 -3.64
C GLU A 402 -48.02 -2.31 -2.37
N LYS A 403 -46.96 -1.52 -2.14
CA LYS A 403 -46.88 -0.60 -1.00
C LYS A 403 -47.74 0.65 -1.17
N LEU A 404 -47.83 1.20 -2.38
CA LEU A 404 -48.66 2.37 -2.68
C LEU A 404 -50.15 2.01 -2.69
N GLN A 405 -50.52 0.85 -3.24
CA GLN A 405 -51.90 0.33 -3.18
C GLN A 405 -52.35 0.06 -1.75
N LYS A 406 -51.48 -0.44 -0.87
CA LYS A 406 -51.78 -0.61 0.57
C LYS A 406 -51.97 0.72 1.31
N LYS A 407 -51.45 1.82 0.78
CA LYS A 407 -51.61 3.17 1.35
C LYS A 407 -52.77 3.96 0.75
N GLY A 408 -53.47 3.44 -0.25
CA GLY A 408 -54.59 4.13 -0.90
C GLY A 408 -54.17 5.34 -1.74
N GLU A 409 -52.88 5.45 -2.07
CA GLU A 409 -52.35 6.49 -2.95
C GLU A 409 -52.43 5.99 -4.40
N LYS A 410 -52.96 6.83 -5.31
CA LYS A 410 -53.21 6.48 -6.72
C LYS A 410 -51.92 6.33 -7.53
#